data_AF-A0A285JCT7-F1
#
_entry.id   AF-A0A285JCT7-F1
#
_cell.length_a   1.000
_cell.length_b   1.000
_cell.length_c   1.000
_cell.angle_alpha   90.00
_cell.angle_beta   90.00
_cell.angle_gamma   90.00
#
_symmetry.space_group_name_H-M   'P 1'
#
loop_
_entity.id
_entity.type
_entity.pdbx_description
1 polymer ?
#
loop_
_entity_poly.entity_id
_entity_poly.type
_entity_poly.pdbx_seq_one_letter_code
_entity_poly.pdbx_strand_id
1 'polypeptide(L)'
;MQTFTTPAPIAAVLDIPAGRVQFIASDRSDTVVEVRPVDAGKGRDVKTAEQTKVEYADGVLRIEATATNQILGSSGYIEVIVQLPAGSRVEAKAAAAELRGVGRLGEVVFAGAQGEIKLDEAASARLTTSAGDVAISRLTGPAEIETAKGDIKIAEAVRGSVVLRTQAGSISIAAAQGVSAALDAGTGYGRVVNDLKNDGAATLDIHATTAYGDIVARSL
;
A
#
# COMPACT_ATOMS: atom_id res chain seq x y z
N MET A 1 2.83 19.65 -13.14
CA MET A 1 3.88 18.61 -13.21
C MET A 1 5.18 19.20 -12.70
N GLN A 2 5.88 18.49 -11.81
CA GLN A 2 7.18 18.88 -11.25
C GLN A 2 8.17 17.73 -11.41
N THR A 3 9.44 18.04 -11.69
CA THR A 3 10.47 17.03 -11.95
C THR A 3 11.72 17.33 -11.12
N PHE A 4 12.28 16.28 -10.52
CA PHE A 4 13.48 16.34 -9.68
C PHE A 4 14.51 15.32 -10.16
N THR A 5 15.79 15.66 -10.11
CA THR A 5 16.87 14.71 -10.42
C THR A 5 17.11 13.80 -9.22
N THR A 6 16.93 12.49 -9.40
CA THR A 6 16.98 11.49 -8.32
C THR A 6 17.67 10.21 -8.84
N PRO A 7 19.01 10.22 -8.99
CA PRO A 7 19.74 9.08 -9.56
C PRO A 7 19.77 7.85 -8.64
N ALA A 8 19.31 8.00 -7.40
CA ALA A 8 19.18 6.93 -6.41
C ALA A 8 17.75 6.91 -5.84
N PRO A 9 17.30 5.76 -5.28
CA PRO A 9 16.01 5.65 -4.63
C PRO A 9 15.79 6.71 -3.55
N ILE A 10 14.57 7.24 -3.47
CA ILE A 10 14.20 8.32 -2.55
C ILE A 10 13.22 7.83 -1.47
N ALA A 11 12.90 8.69 -0.51
CA ALA A 11 11.71 8.57 0.32
C ALA A 11 10.61 9.51 -0.20
N ALA A 12 9.43 8.99 -0.52
CA ALA A 12 8.27 9.78 -0.87
C ALA A 12 7.27 9.78 0.30
N VAL A 13 7.01 10.95 0.86
CA VAL A 13 6.06 11.18 1.94
C VAL A 13 4.86 11.94 1.37
N LEU A 14 3.67 11.39 1.53
CA LEU A 14 2.43 11.94 1.01
C LEU A 14 1.38 12.04 2.12
N ASP A 15 0.76 13.20 2.27
CA ASP A 15 -0.38 13.42 3.16
C ASP A 15 -1.46 14.19 2.40
N ILE A 16 -2.56 13.50 2.10
CA ILE A 16 -3.69 14.07 1.37
C ILE A 16 -5.01 13.71 2.06
N PRO A 17 -6.05 14.54 1.95
CA PRO A 17 -7.31 14.23 2.62
C PRO A 17 -8.08 13.11 1.90
N ALA A 18 -8.18 13.16 0.57
CA ALA A 18 -8.90 12.17 -0.22
C ALA A 18 -8.45 12.20 -1.69
N GLY A 19 -8.58 11.07 -2.39
CA GLY A 19 -8.21 11.03 -3.80
C GLY A 19 -7.77 9.68 -4.34
N ARG A 20 -6.86 9.72 -5.31
CA ARG A 20 -6.19 8.55 -5.89
C ARG A 20 -4.69 8.80 -5.84
N VAL A 21 -3.95 7.81 -5.36
CA VAL A 21 -2.49 7.88 -5.25
C VAL A 21 -1.88 6.77 -6.07
N GLN A 22 -1.00 7.13 -6.99
CA GLN A 22 -0.26 6.17 -7.81
C GLN A 22 1.24 6.42 -7.69
N PHE A 23 1.97 5.42 -7.24
CA PHE A 23 3.43 5.37 -7.30
C PHE A 23 3.86 4.43 -8.42
N ILE A 24 4.73 4.91 -9.31
CA ILE A 24 5.26 4.13 -10.44
C ILE A 24 6.78 4.05 -10.27
N ALA A 25 7.25 2.88 -9.87
CA ALA A 25 8.65 2.57 -9.61
C ALA A 25 9.28 1.86 -10.81
N SER A 26 10.26 2.50 -11.44
CA SER A 26 10.96 1.98 -12.61
C SER A 26 12.45 2.27 -12.57
N ASP A 27 13.21 1.70 -13.50
CA ASP A 27 14.64 1.97 -13.67
C ASP A 27 14.85 3.35 -14.32
N ARG A 28 14.55 4.40 -13.54
CA ARG A 28 14.67 5.82 -13.91
C ARG A 28 15.58 6.55 -12.93
N SER A 29 16.10 7.70 -13.34
CA SER A 29 17.04 8.53 -12.56
C SER A 29 16.46 9.90 -12.17
N ASP A 30 15.15 10.04 -12.26
CA ASP A 30 14.40 11.25 -11.97
C ASP A 30 13.10 10.90 -11.25
N THR A 31 12.50 11.90 -10.61
CA THR A 31 11.22 11.80 -9.95
C THR A 31 10.28 12.82 -10.56
N VAL A 32 9.12 12.36 -11.05
CA VAL A 32 8.09 13.22 -11.65
C VAL A 32 6.84 13.14 -10.81
N VAL A 33 6.34 14.30 -10.40
CA VAL A 33 5.11 14.45 -9.62
C VAL A 33 4.06 15.17 -10.44
N GLU A 34 2.90 14.58 -10.48
CA GLU A 34 1.72 15.13 -11.09
C GLU A 34 0.57 15.16 -10.08
N VAL A 35 -0.01 16.35 -9.89
CA VAL A 35 -1.16 16.57 -9.04
C VAL A 35 -2.26 17.16 -9.91
N ARG A 36 -3.44 16.53 -9.90
CA ARG A 36 -4.60 16.94 -10.68
C ARG A 36 -5.86 16.88 -9.82
N PRO A 37 -6.88 17.71 -10.09
CA PRO A 37 -8.20 17.48 -9.52
C PRO A 37 -8.77 16.15 -10.05
N VAL A 38 -9.46 15.39 -9.21
CA VAL A 38 -10.22 14.21 -9.71
C VAL A 38 -11.37 14.67 -10.61
N ASP A 39 -12.06 15.74 -10.24
CA ASP A 39 -13.09 16.38 -11.06
C ASP A 39 -12.74 17.86 -11.33
N ALA A 40 -12.36 18.17 -12.56
CA ALA A 40 -12.01 19.52 -12.99
C ALA A 40 -13.22 20.48 -13.02
N GLY A 41 -14.46 19.97 -13.03
CA GLY A 41 -15.68 20.77 -12.91
C GLY A 41 -16.00 21.18 -11.47
N LYS A 42 -15.32 20.60 -10.48
CA LYS A 42 -15.56 20.82 -9.06
C LYS A 42 -14.50 21.74 -8.48
N GLY A 43 -14.86 23.00 -8.25
CA GLY A 43 -13.92 24.03 -7.77
C GLY A 43 -13.15 23.67 -6.49
N ARG A 44 -13.68 22.80 -5.62
CA ARG A 44 -12.95 22.30 -4.44
C ARG A 44 -11.80 21.35 -4.80
N ASP A 45 -11.99 20.48 -5.77
CA ASP A 45 -10.96 19.55 -6.24
C ASP A 45 -9.85 20.35 -6.94
N VAL A 46 -10.24 21.30 -7.80
CA VAL A 46 -9.32 22.24 -8.47
C VAL A 46 -8.49 23.01 -7.45
N LYS A 47 -9.15 23.64 -6.47
CA LYS A 47 -8.48 24.40 -5.42
C LYS A 47 -7.53 23.53 -4.60
N THR A 48 -7.92 22.29 -4.28
CA THR A 48 -7.06 21.38 -3.51
C THR A 48 -5.82 21.00 -4.31
N ALA A 49 -5.97 20.70 -5.61
CA ALA A 49 -4.85 20.39 -6.49
C ALA A 49 -3.88 21.57 -6.64
N GLU A 50 -4.40 22.79 -6.85
CA GLU A 50 -3.60 24.02 -6.96
C GLU A 50 -2.86 24.38 -5.66
N GLN A 51 -3.46 24.07 -4.51
CA GLN A 51 -2.88 24.36 -3.18
C GLN A 51 -1.98 23.23 -2.66
N THR A 52 -1.90 22.11 -3.36
CA THR A 52 -1.03 20.99 -2.97
C THR A 52 0.42 21.40 -3.10
N LYS A 53 1.17 21.27 -2.01
CA LYS A 53 2.60 21.54 -1.99
C LYS A 53 3.37 20.29 -2.36
N VAL A 54 4.39 20.46 -3.19
CA VAL A 54 5.32 19.41 -3.57
C VAL A 54 6.72 19.96 -3.41
N GLU A 55 7.51 19.33 -2.55
CA GLU A 55 8.86 19.77 -2.23
C GLU A 55 9.80 18.57 -2.24
N TYR A 56 11.02 18.76 -2.73
CA TYR A 56 12.06 17.74 -2.69
C TYR A 56 13.32 18.32 -2.07
N ALA A 57 13.78 17.72 -0.97
CA ALA A 57 14.98 18.10 -0.27
C ALA A 57 15.59 16.87 0.43
N ASP A 58 16.92 16.78 0.43
CA ASP A 58 17.68 15.77 1.19
C ASP A 58 17.24 14.32 0.93
N GLY A 59 16.89 13.98 -0.31
CA GLY A 59 16.44 12.63 -0.68
C GLY A 59 14.98 12.34 -0.33
N VAL A 60 14.23 13.33 0.17
CA VAL A 60 12.83 13.20 0.57
C VAL A 60 11.93 14.07 -0.30
N LEU A 61 11.00 13.42 -1.01
CA LEU A 61 9.88 14.07 -1.68
C LEU A 61 8.72 14.20 -0.68
N ARG A 62 8.20 15.41 -0.46
CA ARG A 62 7.03 15.69 0.37
C ARG A 62 5.90 16.22 -0.49
N ILE A 63 4.73 15.60 -0.38
CA ILE A 63 3.49 16.01 -1.05
C ILE A 63 2.42 16.22 0.02
N GLU A 64 1.98 17.46 0.20
CA GLU A 64 1.03 17.82 1.25
C GLU A 64 -0.15 18.61 0.67
N ALA A 65 -1.36 18.08 0.87
CA ALA A 65 -2.60 18.78 0.53
C ALA A 65 -3.31 19.20 1.82
N THR A 66 -3.24 20.47 2.18
CA THR A 66 -3.89 20.97 3.39
C THR A 66 -5.40 21.15 3.15
N ALA A 67 -6.23 20.58 4.02
CA ALA A 67 -7.67 20.86 4.03
C ALA A 67 -7.92 22.28 4.53
N THR A 68 -7.90 23.27 3.63
CA THR A 68 -8.25 24.65 3.98
C THR A 68 -9.74 24.73 4.32
N ASN A 69 -10.06 24.87 5.61
CA ASN A 69 -11.40 24.98 6.24
C ASN A 69 -12.19 23.67 6.46
N GLN A 70 -11.78 22.85 7.44
CA GLN A 70 -12.59 21.74 7.98
C GLN A 70 -13.97 22.17 8.54
N ILE A 71 -14.19 23.47 8.77
CA ILE A 71 -15.44 24.02 9.32
C ILE A 71 -16.56 24.11 8.25
N LEU A 72 -16.25 24.05 6.95
CA LEU A 72 -17.22 24.36 5.87
C LEU A 72 -17.45 23.25 4.82
N GLY A 73 -17.10 21.99 5.10
CA GLY A 73 -17.51 20.83 4.28
C GLY A 73 -16.39 19.85 3.90
N SER A 74 -16.74 18.85 3.07
CA SER A 74 -15.81 17.80 2.63
C SER A 74 -14.59 18.35 1.86
N SER A 75 -13.43 17.73 2.07
CA SER A 75 -12.19 18.03 1.36
C SER A 75 -12.33 17.80 -0.16
N GLY A 76 -11.51 18.50 -0.95
CA GLY A 76 -11.39 18.20 -2.38
C GLY A 76 -10.67 16.89 -2.61
N TYR A 77 -10.95 16.26 -3.75
CA TYR A 77 -10.35 15.00 -4.19
C TYR A 77 -9.29 15.28 -5.26
N ILE A 78 -8.10 14.73 -5.07
CA ILE A 78 -6.98 14.91 -6.01
C ILE A 78 -6.43 13.57 -6.48
N GLU A 79 -5.95 13.54 -7.72
CA GLU A 79 -5.12 12.46 -8.24
C GLU A 79 -3.66 12.88 -8.12
N VAL A 80 -2.86 12.04 -7.46
CA VAL A 80 -1.42 12.23 -7.30
C VAL A 80 -0.70 11.05 -7.96
N ILE A 81 0.04 11.33 -9.01
CA ILE A 81 0.89 10.36 -9.70
C ILE A 81 2.34 10.73 -9.44
N VAL A 82 3.09 9.80 -8.84
CA VAL A 82 4.52 9.94 -8.56
C VAL A 82 5.26 8.84 -9.31
N GLN A 83 6.10 9.24 -10.25
CA GLN A 83 7.01 8.32 -10.92
C GLN A 83 8.38 8.49 -10.29
N LEU A 84 8.99 7.41 -9.81
CA LEU A 84 10.23 7.45 -9.01
C LEU A 84 11.15 6.25 -9.29
N PRO A 85 12.44 6.31 -8.91
CA PRO A 85 13.37 5.19 -9.07
C PRO A 85 12.92 3.94 -8.32
N ALA A 86 13.10 2.76 -8.92
CA ALA A 86 12.84 1.47 -8.29
C ALA A 86 13.54 1.33 -6.94
N GLY A 87 12.86 0.72 -5.97
CA GLY A 87 13.34 0.58 -4.59
C GLY A 87 13.10 1.81 -3.70
N SER A 88 12.47 2.87 -4.21
CA SER A 88 12.12 4.03 -3.36
C SER A 88 11.11 3.65 -2.29
N ARG A 89 11.24 4.29 -1.13
CA ARG A 89 10.33 4.12 0.00
C ARG A 89 9.13 5.04 -0.16
N VAL A 90 7.97 4.58 0.27
CA VAL A 90 6.72 5.34 0.24
C VAL A 90 6.14 5.36 1.65
N GLU A 91 5.83 6.54 2.15
CA GLU A 91 4.96 6.76 3.30
C GLU A 91 3.78 7.60 2.83
N ALA A 92 2.57 7.05 2.92
CA ALA A 92 1.37 7.74 2.45
C ALA A 92 0.27 7.71 3.50
N LYS A 93 -0.30 8.87 3.79
CA LYS A 93 -1.48 9.06 4.63
C LYS A 93 -2.59 9.62 3.77
N ALA A 94 -3.70 8.91 3.74
CA ALA A 94 -4.87 9.37 3.01
C ALA A 94 -6.17 8.89 3.65
N ALA A 95 -7.00 9.81 4.13
CA ALA A 95 -8.21 9.42 4.85
C ALA A 95 -9.17 8.63 3.96
N ALA A 96 -9.38 9.07 2.70
CA ALA A 96 -10.17 8.34 1.72
C ALA A 96 -9.48 8.30 0.36
N ALA A 97 -8.59 7.34 0.14
CA ALA A 97 -7.92 7.19 -1.15
C ALA A 97 -7.60 5.74 -1.51
N GLU A 98 -7.64 5.49 -2.82
CA GLU A 98 -7.05 4.30 -3.42
C GLU A 98 -5.53 4.48 -3.51
N LEU A 99 -4.77 3.45 -3.16
CA LEU A 99 -3.32 3.41 -3.33
C LEU A 99 -2.95 2.37 -4.39
N ARG A 100 -2.23 2.80 -5.42
CA ARG A 100 -1.67 1.93 -6.45
C ARG A 100 -0.15 2.07 -6.49
N GLY A 101 0.56 0.98 -6.21
CA GLY A 101 2.00 0.85 -6.40
C GLY A 101 2.31 -0.02 -7.60
N VAL A 102 2.95 0.54 -8.62
CA VAL A 102 3.37 -0.16 -9.85
C VAL A 102 4.88 -0.34 -9.84
N GLY A 103 5.34 -1.54 -10.18
CA GLY A 103 6.76 -1.88 -10.19
C GLY A 103 7.34 -2.16 -8.79
N ARG A 104 8.68 -2.08 -8.70
CA ARG A 104 9.43 -2.50 -7.50
C ARG A 104 9.54 -1.36 -6.50
N LEU A 105 8.63 -1.30 -5.53
CA LEU A 105 8.74 -0.38 -4.41
C LEU A 105 9.64 -0.98 -3.31
N GLY A 106 10.28 -0.09 -2.56
CA GLY A 106 11.01 -0.46 -1.36
C GLY A 106 10.04 -0.75 -0.21
N GLU A 107 10.22 -0.06 0.90
CA GLU A 107 9.27 -0.07 2.02
C GLU A 107 8.03 0.77 1.66
N VAL A 108 6.85 0.22 1.91
CA VAL A 108 5.57 0.92 1.75
C VAL A 108 4.86 1.01 3.09
N VAL A 109 4.72 2.22 3.62
CA VAL A 109 3.91 2.53 4.79
C VAL A 109 2.66 3.28 4.33
N PHE A 110 1.49 2.76 4.65
CA PHE A 110 0.22 3.42 4.32
C PHE A 110 -0.74 3.40 5.49
N ALA A 111 -1.36 4.55 5.75
CA ALA A 111 -2.48 4.67 6.68
C ALA A 111 -3.64 5.39 6.00
N GLY A 112 -4.80 4.76 5.98
CA GLY A 112 -6.03 5.36 5.48
C GLY A 112 -7.27 4.86 6.21
N ALA A 113 -8.42 5.43 5.90
CA ALA A 113 -9.70 4.92 6.42
C ALA A 113 -10.45 4.12 5.35
N GLN A 114 -10.44 4.58 4.09
CA GLN A 114 -11.19 3.95 3.00
C GLN A 114 -10.39 3.92 1.71
N GLY A 115 -10.49 2.81 0.96
CA GLY A 115 -9.94 2.68 -0.39
C GLY A 115 -9.15 1.38 -0.59
N GLU A 116 -9.12 0.90 -1.83
CA GLU A 116 -8.37 -0.29 -2.20
C GLU A 116 -6.86 0.01 -2.25
N ILE A 117 -6.05 -0.95 -1.80
CA ILE A 117 -4.59 -0.88 -1.88
C ILE A 117 -4.11 -1.99 -2.81
N LYS A 118 -3.43 -1.62 -3.91
CA LYS A 118 -2.86 -2.54 -4.89
C LYS A 118 -1.37 -2.29 -5.10
N LEU A 119 -0.52 -3.22 -4.70
CA LEU A 119 0.92 -3.16 -4.93
C LEU A 119 1.38 -4.29 -5.86
N ASP A 120 2.19 -3.96 -6.86
CA ASP A 120 2.84 -4.97 -7.71
C ASP A 120 3.94 -5.68 -6.94
N GLU A 121 4.94 -4.94 -6.48
CA GLU A 121 6.03 -5.48 -5.69
C GLU A 121 6.43 -4.53 -4.56
N ALA A 122 6.62 -5.08 -3.36
CA ALA A 122 7.12 -4.35 -2.20
C ALA A 122 8.24 -5.14 -1.49
N ALA A 123 9.27 -4.43 -1.04
CA ALA A 123 10.34 -5.00 -0.21
C ALA A 123 9.89 -5.23 1.23
N SER A 124 9.04 -4.34 1.74
CA SER A 124 8.28 -4.52 2.98
C SER A 124 7.02 -3.67 2.93
N ALA A 125 6.02 -4.04 3.73
CA ALA A 125 4.75 -3.30 3.76
C ALA A 125 4.22 -3.15 5.19
N ARG A 126 3.83 -1.94 5.57
CA ARG A 126 3.04 -1.67 6.78
C ARG A 126 1.78 -0.90 6.36
N LEU A 127 0.65 -1.60 6.30
CA LEU A 127 -0.58 -1.07 5.75
C LEU A 127 -1.68 -1.13 6.81
N THR A 128 -2.33 0.00 7.07
CA THR A 128 -3.47 0.09 7.98
C THR A 128 -4.62 0.79 7.26
N THR A 129 -5.77 0.12 7.18
CA THR A 129 -7.00 0.71 6.62
C THR A 129 -8.23 0.32 7.45
N SER A 130 -9.27 1.14 7.48
CA SER A 130 -10.53 0.74 8.14
C SER A 130 -11.43 -0.07 7.20
N ALA A 131 -11.50 0.32 5.93
CA ALA A 131 -12.33 -0.36 4.94
C ALA A 131 -11.66 -0.33 3.56
N GLY A 132 -11.28 -1.50 3.07
CA GLY A 132 -10.67 -1.64 1.75
C GLY A 132 -9.94 -2.96 1.61
N ASP A 133 -9.98 -3.48 0.39
CA ASP A 133 -9.23 -4.67 0.03
C ASP A 133 -7.76 -4.32 -0.17
N VAL A 134 -6.88 -5.24 0.22
CA VAL A 134 -5.43 -5.11 0.08
C VAL A 134 -4.93 -6.25 -0.80
N ALA A 135 -4.32 -5.91 -1.92
CA ALA A 135 -3.71 -6.86 -2.83
C ALA A 135 -2.23 -6.52 -3.07
N ILE A 136 -1.35 -7.48 -2.81
CA ILE A 136 0.08 -7.40 -3.13
C ILE A 136 0.42 -8.55 -4.06
N SER A 137 0.97 -8.26 -5.24
CA SER A 137 1.30 -9.31 -6.20
C SER A 137 2.56 -10.07 -5.77
N ARG A 138 3.61 -9.34 -5.36
CA ARG A 138 4.87 -9.93 -4.88
C ARG A 138 5.40 -9.21 -3.64
N LEU A 139 5.59 -9.94 -2.55
CA LEU A 139 6.17 -9.44 -1.31
C LEU A 139 7.52 -10.11 -1.07
N THR A 140 8.61 -9.33 -1.02
CA THR A 140 9.98 -9.87 -0.96
C THR A 140 10.62 -9.81 0.43
N GLY A 141 9.88 -9.34 1.43
CA GLY A 141 10.31 -9.22 2.82
C GLY A 141 9.13 -9.10 3.79
N PRO A 142 9.34 -8.59 5.01
CA PRO A 142 8.33 -8.61 6.06
C PRO A 142 7.14 -7.69 5.75
N ALA A 143 5.97 -8.05 6.26
CA ALA A 143 4.79 -7.21 6.16
C ALA A 143 3.89 -7.27 7.40
N GLU A 144 3.22 -6.15 7.66
CA GLU A 144 2.18 -5.99 8.67
C GLU A 144 0.99 -5.30 8.02
N ILE A 145 -0.11 -6.02 7.82
CA ILE A 145 -1.29 -5.55 7.09
C ILE A 145 -2.50 -5.72 7.99
N GLU A 146 -3.19 -4.62 8.26
CA GLU A 146 -4.39 -4.58 9.08
C GLU A 146 -5.52 -3.85 8.33
N THR A 147 -6.68 -4.50 8.22
CA THR A 147 -7.92 -3.88 7.72
C THR A 147 -9.09 -4.21 8.63
N ALA A 148 -9.98 -3.27 8.96
CA ALA A 148 -11.17 -3.66 9.74
C ALA A 148 -12.17 -4.42 8.85
N LYS A 149 -12.35 -3.98 7.60
CA LYS A 149 -13.22 -4.61 6.62
C LYS A 149 -12.56 -4.66 5.26
N GLY A 150 -12.42 -5.85 4.71
CA GLY A 150 -11.85 -6.08 3.38
C GLY A 150 -11.00 -7.34 3.36
N ASP A 151 -10.79 -7.83 2.15
CA ASP A 151 -9.97 -9.00 1.91
C ASP A 151 -8.50 -8.61 1.85
N ILE A 152 -7.63 -9.50 2.31
CA ILE A 152 -6.18 -9.38 2.17
C ILE A 152 -5.69 -10.48 1.24
N LYS A 153 -4.99 -10.11 0.17
CA LYS A 153 -4.44 -11.03 -0.82
C LYS A 153 -2.96 -10.75 -1.07
N ILE A 154 -2.11 -11.74 -0.79
CA ILE A 154 -0.71 -11.75 -1.20
C ILE A 154 -0.54 -12.87 -2.22
N ALA A 155 -0.34 -12.51 -3.49
CA ALA A 155 -0.26 -13.51 -4.56
C ALA A 155 1.05 -14.31 -4.54
N GLU A 156 2.13 -13.73 -4.03
CA GLU A 156 3.42 -14.39 -3.84
C GLU A 156 4.22 -13.71 -2.70
N ALA A 157 4.59 -14.48 -1.68
CA ALA A 157 5.43 -14.06 -0.56
C ALA A 157 6.74 -14.87 -0.56
N VAL A 158 7.88 -14.18 -0.50
CA VAL A 158 9.20 -14.82 -0.67
C VAL A 158 9.85 -15.20 0.66
N ARG A 159 9.79 -14.33 1.67
CA ARG A 159 10.49 -14.53 2.96
C ARG A 159 10.05 -13.50 4.00
N GLY A 160 10.43 -13.75 5.25
CA GLY A 160 10.25 -12.82 6.38
C GLY A 160 8.99 -13.12 7.19
N SER A 161 8.71 -12.25 8.16
CA SER A 161 7.50 -12.36 8.98
C SER A 161 6.36 -11.55 8.33
N VAL A 162 5.22 -12.20 8.12
CA VAL A 162 4.04 -11.62 7.48
C VAL A 162 2.86 -11.73 8.42
N VAL A 163 2.40 -10.59 8.94
CA VAL A 163 1.26 -10.48 9.86
C VAL A 163 0.08 -9.88 9.12
N LEU A 164 -1.01 -10.63 9.01
CA LEU A 164 -2.23 -10.26 8.29
C LEU A 164 -3.41 -10.29 9.26
N ARG A 165 -4.11 -9.17 9.40
CA ARG A 165 -5.26 -9.04 10.30
C ARG A 165 -6.42 -8.40 9.57
N THR A 166 -7.58 -9.07 9.59
CA THR A 166 -8.85 -8.44 9.19
C THR A 166 -9.94 -8.71 10.22
N GLN A 167 -10.91 -7.82 10.43
CA GLN A 167 -12.07 -8.19 11.27
C GLN A 167 -13.15 -8.88 10.43
N ALA A 168 -13.41 -8.36 9.23
CA ALA A 168 -14.37 -8.94 8.30
C ALA A 168 -13.79 -8.96 6.89
N GLY A 169 -13.38 -10.15 6.45
CA GLY A 169 -12.78 -10.41 5.16
C GLY A 169 -11.98 -11.71 5.17
N SER A 170 -11.69 -12.20 3.97
CA SER A 170 -10.86 -13.37 3.76
C SER A 170 -9.39 -12.99 3.62
N ILE A 171 -8.51 -13.87 4.06
CA ILE A 171 -7.06 -13.74 3.90
C ILE A 171 -6.59 -14.82 2.94
N SER A 172 -5.89 -14.43 1.89
CA SER A 172 -5.23 -15.36 0.98
C SER A 172 -3.76 -15.01 0.80
N ILE A 173 -2.89 -16.00 0.95
CA ILE A 173 -1.45 -15.83 0.79
C ILE A 173 -0.86 -17.04 0.06
N ALA A 174 0.01 -16.79 -0.91
CA ALA A 174 0.81 -17.85 -1.52
C ALA A 174 2.29 -17.68 -1.21
N ALA A 175 2.95 -18.73 -0.72
CA ALA A 175 4.40 -18.78 -0.61
C ALA A 175 5.02 -19.01 -2.00
N ALA A 176 6.10 -18.29 -2.31
CA ALA A 176 6.82 -18.44 -3.57
C ALA A 176 7.37 -19.87 -3.76
N GLN A 177 7.71 -20.22 -5.00
CA GLN A 177 8.23 -21.56 -5.30
C GLN A 177 9.52 -21.86 -4.51
N GLY A 178 9.55 -23.02 -3.86
CA GLY A 178 10.69 -23.45 -3.04
C GLY A 178 10.79 -22.77 -1.67
N VAL A 179 9.82 -21.93 -1.29
CA VAL A 179 9.78 -21.31 0.04
C VAL A 179 9.15 -22.26 1.05
N SER A 180 9.92 -22.55 2.08
CA SER A 180 9.45 -23.21 3.30
C SER A 180 8.73 -22.21 4.19
N ALA A 181 7.46 -22.47 4.51
CA ALA A 181 6.62 -21.55 5.25
C ALA A 181 5.98 -22.19 6.49
N ALA A 182 5.83 -21.39 7.54
CA ALA A 182 5.02 -21.70 8.71
C ALA A 182 3.77 -20.81 8.73
N LEU A 183 2.66 -21.37 9.23
CA LEU A 183 1.39 -20.67 9.37
C LEU A 183 0.88 -20.79 10.80
N ASP A 184 0.66 -19.64 11.43
CA ASP A 184 -0.22 -19.47 12.57
C ASP A 184 -1.48 -18.74 12.07
N ALA A 185 -2.63 -19.43 12.08
CA ALA A 185 -3.87 -18.89 11.53
C ALA A 185 -5.04 -19.08 12.50
N GLY A 186 -5.83 -18.03 12.67
CA GLY A 186 -7.04 -18.04 13.50
C GLY A 186 -8.21 -17.36 12.80
N THR A 187 -9.34 -18.06 12.68
CA THR A 187 -10.62 -17.46 12.27
C THR A 187 -11.71 -17.74 13.30
N GLY A 188 -12.52 -16.72 13.62
CA GLY A 188 -13.68 -16.88 14.50
C GLY A 188 -14.86 -17.55 13.78
N TYR A 189 -15.13 -17.10 12.55
CA TYR A 189 -16.21 -17.57 11.69
C TYR A 189 -15.69 -17.74 10.26
N GLY A 190 -15.19 -18.95 9.96
CA GLY A 190 -14.71 -19.32 8.63
C GLY A 190 -13.92 -20.62 8.67
N ARG A 191 -13.17 -20.88 7.60
CA ARG A 191 -12.28 -22.04 7.46
C ARG A 191 -10.85 -21.61 7.25
N VAL A 192 -9.92 -22.35 7.85
CA VAL A 192 -8.49 -22.29 7.52
C VAL A 192 -8.15 -23.42 6.56
N VAL A 193 -7.54 -23.09 5.44
CA VAL A 193 -6.95 -24.02 4.46
C VAL A 193 -5.46 -23.75 4.40
N ASN A 194 -4.65 -24.77 4.66
CA ASN A 194 -3.20 -24.68 4.66
C ASN A 194 -2.60 -25.76 3.76
N ASP A 195 -2.17 -25.34 2.58
CA ASP A 195 -1.46 -26.15 1.58
C ASP A 195 0.00 -25.68 1.41
N LEU A 196 0.61 -25.17 2.50
CA LEU A 196 2.01 -24.73 2.49
C LEU A 196 2.98 -25.91 2.56
N LYS A 197 4.08 -25.79 1.82
CA LYS A 197 5.26 -26.64 1.94
C LYS A 197 6.09 -26.15 3.13
N ASN A 198 6.46 -27.08 4.00
CA ASN A 198 7.39 -26.84 5.10
C ASN A 198 8.43 -27.96 5.10
N ASP A 199 9.66 -27.63 4.71
CA ASP A 199 10.81 -28.53 4.64
C ASP A 199 11.72 -28.48 5.88
N GLY A 200 11.27 -27.79 6.94
CA GLY A 200 12.01 -27.64 8.20
C GLY A 200 12.19 -26.17 8.59
N ALA A 201 13.29 -25.56 8.13
CA ALA A 201 13.62 -24.17 8.49
C ALA A 201 12.74 -23.19 7.69
N ALA A 202 11.57 -22.85 8.24
CA ALA A 202 10.68 -21.87 7.64
C ALA A 202 11.41 -20.53 7.43
N THR A 203 11.38 -20.06 6.19
CA THR A 203 11.94 -18.75 5.79
C THR A 203 10.85 -17.68 5.68
N LEU A 204 9.60 -18.11 5.70
CA LEU A 204 8.40 -17.30 5.66
C LEU A 204 7.49 -17.68 6.84
N ASP A 205 7.35 -16.79 7.81
CA ASP A 205 6.51 -16.98 8.98
C ASP A 205 5.23 -16.15 8.82
N ILE A 206 4.09 -16.82 8.67
CA ILE A 206 2.80 -16.18 8.40
C ILE A 206 1.94 -16.24 9.66
N HIS A 207 1.48 -15.09 10.12
CA HIS A 207 0.47 -14.96 11.17
C HIS A 207 -0.78 -14.32 10.56
N ALA A 208 -1.86 -15.07 10.42
CA ALA A 208 -3.10 -14.62 9.79
C ALA A 208 -4.27 -14.69 10.79
N THR A 209 -4.99 -13.59 10.99
CA THR A 209 -6.17 -13.58 11.87
C THR A 209 -7.34 -12.88 11.20
N THR A 210 -8.49 -13.54 11.16
CA THR A 210 -9.77 -12.92 10.77
C THR A 210 -10.87 -13.21 11.79
N ALA A 211 -11.81 -12.29 12.04
CA ALA A 211 -12.97 -12.66 12.85
C ALA A 211 -14.07 -13.31 11.99
N TYR A 212 -14.28 -12.81 10.78
CA TYR A 212 -15.25 -13.32 9.80
C TYR A 212 -14.60 -13.47 8.43
N GLY A 213 -14.41 -14.70 7.98
CA GLY A 213 -13.84 -15.01 6.67
C GLY A 213 -12.92 -16.21 6.69
N ASP A 214 -12.54 -16.64 5.50
CA ASP A 214 -11.66 -17.79 5.31
C ASP A 214 -10.19 -17.35 5.28
N ILE A 215 -9.30 -18.23 5.71
CA ILE A 215 -7.85 -18.06 5.57
C ILE A 215 -7.35 -19.16 4.65
N VAL A 216 -6.75 -18.79 3.53
CA VAL A 216 -6.16 -19.73 2.57
C VAL A 216 -4.67 -19.43 2.41
N ALA A 217 -3.84 -20.36 2.84
CA ALA A 217 -2.41 -20.32 2.62
C ALA A 217 -1.98 -21.49 1.73
N ARG A 218 -1.17 -21.25 0.70
CA ARG A 218 -0.71 -22.29 -0.23
C ARG A 218 0.70 -22.04 -0.73
N SER A 219 1.43 -23.08 -1.12
CA SER A 219 2.68 -22.89 -1.88
C SER A 219 2.43 -22.94 -3.38
N LEU A 220 3.22 -22.17 -4.14
CA LEU A 220 3.26 -22.24 -5.61
C LEU A 220 4.10 -23.41 -6.15
#